data_AF-A0A2M7ZWE9-F1
#
_entry.id   AF-A0A2M7ZWE9-F1
#
_cell.length_a   1.000
_cell.length_b   1.000
_cell.length_c   1.000
_cell.angle_alpha   90.00
_cell.angle_beta   90.00
_cell.angle_gamma   90.00
#
_symmetry.space_group_name_H-M   'P 1'
#
loop_
_entity.id
_entity.type
_entity.pdbx_description
1 polymer ?
#
loop_
_entity_poly.entity_id
_entity_poly.type
_entity_poly.pdbx_seq_one_letter_code
_entity_poly.pdbx_strand_id
1 'polypeptide(L)'
;MQIIKSIIIATLVFLLMDGLWIGVIAKQLYMTQMSDFLSIHNNAITPNFYAAAIVYIALITGILVFVIPKAHGNPLLALMWGALFGFVTYAIYDFTNLAVIKNWPIGISIIDVIWGCVVCGITSCVTTWLK
;
A
#
# COMPACT_ATOMS: atom_id res chain seq x y z
N MET A 1 -20.94 0.37 -15.18
CA MET A 1 -20.40 1.74 -15.01
C MET A 1 -19.81 1.99 -13.61
N GLN A 2 -20.49 1.59 -12.52
CA GLN A 2 -19.98 1.80 -11.15
C GLN A 2 -18.66 1.10 -10.82
N ILE A 3 -18.41 -0.11 -11.33
CA ILE A 3 -17.15 -0.85 -11.07
C ILE A 3 -15.94 -0.15 -11.69
N ILE A 4 -16.05 0.28 -12.95
CA ILE A 4 -14.98 1.02 -13.65
C ILE A 4 -14.65 2.31 -12.88
N LYS A 5 -15.68 3.03 -12.43
CA LYS A 5 -15.51 4.24 -11.60
C LYS A 5 -14.75 3.93 -10.31
N SER A 6 -15.09 2.85 -9.60
CA SER A 6 -14.36 2.42 -8.40
C SER A 6 -12.90 2.05 -8.68
N ILE A 7 -12.62 1.36 -9.80
CA ILE A 7 -11.25 1.02 -10.19
C ILE A 7 -10.42 2.29 -10.40
N ILE A 8 -10.96 3.27 -11.13
CA ILE A 8 -10.26 4.52 -11.43
C ILE A 8 -9.99 5.30 -10.14
N ILE A 9 -11.00 5.47 -9.28
CA ILE A 9 -10.84 6.20 -8.02
C ILE A 9 -9.83 5.50 -7.11
N ALA A 10 -9.97 4.19 -6.90
CA ALA A 10 -9.08 3.44 -6.03
C ALA A 10 -7.64 3.49 -6.52
N THR A 11 -7.42 3.28 -7.82
CA THR A 11 -6.08 3.34 -8.43
C THR A 11 -5.45 4.72 -8.26
N LEU A 12 -6.19 5.80 -8.57
CA LEU A 12 -5.66 7.15 -8.48
C LEU A 12 -5.32 7.53 -7.03
N VAL A 13 -6.23 7.26 -6.09
CA VAL A 13 -6.00 7.58 -4.67
C VAL A 13 -4.80 6.80 -4.13
N PHE A 14 -4.74 5.50 -4.41
CA PHE A 14 -3.65 4.64 -3.95
C PHE A 14 -2.30 5.12 -4.51
N LEU A 15 -2.20 5.32 -5.83
CA LEU A 15 -0.95 5.72 -6.48
C LEU A 15 -0.48 7.11 -6.03
N LEU A 16 -1.39 8.05 -5.81
CA LEU A 16 -1.03 9.39 -5.31
C LEU A 16 -0.48 9.31 -3.88
N MET A 17 -1.12 8.53 -3.02
CA MET A 17 -0.68 8.35 -1.65
C MET A 17 0.67 7.62 -1.59
N ASP A 18 0.80 6.51 -2.30
CA ASP A 18 2.01 5.69 -2.28
C ASP A 18 3.20 6.41 -2.95
N GLY A 19 2.93 7.15 -4.04
CA GLY A 19 3.91 8.02 -4.67
C GLY A 19 4.41 9.14 -3.74
N LEU A 20 3.52 9.74 -2.95
CA LEU A 20 3.90 10.72 -1.92
C LEU A 20 4.75 10.06 -0.82
N TRP A 21 4.37 8.86 -0.40
CA TRP A 21 5.09 8.11 0.62
C TRP A 21 6.52 7.79 0.19
N ILE A 22 6.69 7.04 -0.90
CA ILE A 22 8.01 6.60 -1.38
C ILE A 22 8.85 7.78 -1.89
N GLY A 23 8.22 8.73 -2.57
CA GLY A 23 8.90 9.85 -3.22
C GLY A 23 9.35 10.96 -2.26
N VAL A 24 8.65 11.14 -1.13
CA VAL A 24 8.86 12.28 -0.23
C VAL A 24 9.00 11.85 1.22
N ILE A 25 7.99 11.17 1.79
CA ILE A 25 7.90 10.96 3.24
C ILE A 25 8.92 9.91 3.72
N ALA A 26 8.92 8.74 3.11
CA ALA A 26 9.75 7.60 3.49
C ALA A 26 11.08 7.53 2.72
N LYS A 27 11.29 8.42 1.73
CA LYS A 27 12.48 8.37 0.86
C LYS A 27 13.79 8.29 1.65
N GLN A 28 14.00 9.22 2.58
CA GLN A 28 15.22 9.27 3.41
C GLN A 28 15.32 8.02 4.31
N LEU A 29 14.18 7.59 4.87
CA LEU A 29 14.10 6.46 5.76
C LEU A 29 14.50 5.15 5.06
N TYR A 30 13.98 4.91 3.86
CA TYR A 30 14.36 3.76 3.05
C TYR A 30 15.82 3.85 2.60
N MET A 31 16.29 5.00 2.13
CA MET A 31 17.68 5.16 1.73
C MET A 31 18.68 4.93 2.88
N THR A 32 18.27 5.11 4.13
CA THR A 32 19.15 4.94 5.30
C THR A 32 19.05 3.56 5.94
N GLN A 33 17.86 2.96 6.02
CA GLN A 33 17.65 1.67 6.69
C GLN A 33 17.60 0.47 5.72
N MET A 34 17.30 0.72 4.45
CA MET A 34 17.14 -0.31 3.42
C MET A 34 18.19 -0.17 2.29
N SER A 35 19.25 0.64 2.46
CA SER A 35 20.25 0.90 1.41
C SER A 35 20.77 -0.38 0.74
N ASP A 36 21.01 -1.41 1.56
CA ASP A 36 21.61 -2.68 1.13
C ASP A 36 20.62 -3.57 0.36
N PHE A 37 19.32 -3.29 0.49
CA PHE A 37 18.24 -4.03 -0.18
C PHE A 37 17.65 -3.26 -1.38
N LEU A 38 17.83 -1.95 -1.43
CA LEU A 38 17.28 -1.11 -2.48
C LEU A 38 18.07 -1.23 -3.78
N SER A 39 17.34 -1.39 -4.88
CA SER A 39 17.88 -1.13 -6.22
C SER A 39 18.12 0.37 -6.36
N ILE A 40 19.38 0.80 -6.31
CA ILE A 40 19.77 2.20 -6.44
C ILE A 40 20.61 2.38 -7.70
N HIS A 41 20.21 3.31 -8.56
CA HIS A 41 21.02 3.76 -9.70
C HIS A 41 21.09 5.29 -9.70
N ASN A 42 22.29 5.86 -9.86
CA ASN A 42 22.53 7.31 -9.80
C ASN A 42 21.91 8.01 -8.56
N ASN A 43 22.03 7.39 -7.39
CA ASN A 43 21.48 7.88 -6.12
C ASN A 43 19.94 8.05 -6.10
N ALA A 44 19.24 7.33 -6.98
CA ALA A 44 17.79 7.23 -7.03
C ALA A 44 17.34 5.78 -6.93
N ILE A 45 16.24 5.54 -6.23
CA ILE A 45 15.58 4.23 -6.18
C ILE A 45 15.07 3.91 -7.59
N THR A 46 15.45 2.75 -8.13
CA THR A 46 15.02 2.25 -9.44
C THR A 46 14.15 1.00 -9.27
N PRO A 47 12.83 1.17 -9.08
CA PRO A 47 11.93 0.04 -8.86
C PRO A 47 11.85 -0.84 -10.11
N ASN A 48 11.64 -2.14 -9.89
CA ASN A 48 11.17 -3.01 -10.96
C ASN A 48 9.69 -2.67 -11.25
N PHE A 49 9.45 -1.92 -12.33
CA PHE A 49 8.12 -1.46 -12.70
C PHE A 49 7.13 -2.60 -12.99
N TYR A 50 7.59 -3.76 -13.47
CA TYR A 50 6.72 -4.91 -13.70
C TYR A 50 6.21 -5.49 -12.37
N ALA A 51 7.10 -5.68 -11.40
CA ALA A 51 6.73 -6.14 -10.07
C ALA A 51 5.81 -5.13 -9.36
N ALA A 52 6.13 -3.83 -9.44
CA ALA A 52 5.31 -2.77 -8.87
C ALA A 52 3.89 -2.74 -9.47
N ALA A 53 3.75 -2.89 -10.79
CA ALA A 53 2.45 -2.95 -11.44
C ALA A 53 1.60 -4.14 -10.94
N ILE A 54 2.23 -5.31 -10.75
CA ILE A 54 1.53 -6.49 -10.22
C ILE A 54 1.04 -6.24 -8.78
N VAL A 55 1.88 -5.63 -7.94
CA VAL A 55 1.50 -5.27 -6.55
C VAL A 55 0.31 -4.32 -6.55
N TYR A 56 0.33 -3.27 -7.36
CA TYR A 56 -0.79 -2.31 -7.42
C TYR A 56 -2.07 -2.97 -7.94
N ILE A 57 -1.99 -3.81 -8.97
CA ILE A 57 -3.15 -4.57 -9.46
C ILE A 57 -3.71 -5.43 -8.33
N ALA A 58 -2.86 -6.19 -7.63
CA ALA A 58 -3.28 -7.07 -6.54
C ALA A 58 -3.96 -6.31 -5.39
N LEU A 59 -3.39 -5.17 -4.97
CA LEU A 59 -3.95 -4.35 -3.89
C LEU A 59 -5.29 -3.72 -4.28
N ILE A 60 -5.40 -3.18 -5.49
CA ILE A 60 -6.66 -2.60 -5.99
C ILE A 60 -7.72 -3.69 -6.14
N THR A 61 -7.38 -4.85 -6.69
CA THR A 61 -8.30 -6.00 -6.74
C THR A 61 -8.75 -6.41 -5.35
N GLY A 62 -7.82 -6.50 -4.38
CA GLY A 62 -8.13 -6.88 -3.01
C GLY A 62 -9.09 -5.88 -2.33
N ILE A 63 -8.88 -4.57 -2.50
CA ILE A 63 -9.80 -3.55 -2.02
C ILE A 63 -11.19 -3.74 -2.64
N LEU A 64 -11.27 -3.87 -3.96
CA LEU A 64 -12.55 -3.94 -4.66
C LEU A 64 -13.34 -5.23 -4.36
N VAL A 65 -12.65 -6.34 -4.14
CA VAL A 65 -13.27 -7.66 -3.94
C VAL A 65 -13.53 -7.95 -2.46
N PHE A 66 -12.61 -7.62 -1.56
CA PHE A 66 -12.71 -7.99 -0.15
C PHE A 66 -13.19 -6.87 0.77
N VAL A 67 -12.91 -5.61 0.43
CA VAL A 67 -13.21 -4.45 1.29
C VAL A 67 -14.52 -3.78 0.91
N ILE A 68 -14.63 -3.31 -0.34
CA ILE A 68 -15.77 -2.50 -0.80
C ILE A 68 -17.14 -3.20 -0.59
N PRO A 69 -17.30 -4.51 -0.86
CA PRO A 69 -18.58 -5.18 -0.62
C PRO A 69 -18.99 -5.22 0.85
N LYS A 70 -18.02 -5.29 1.79
CA LYS A 70 -18.27 -5.30 3.24
C LYS A 70 -18.60 -3.92 3.81
N ALA A 71 -18.32 -2.85 3.06
CA ALA A 71 -18.59 -1.49 3.50
C ALA A 71 -20.08 -1.13 3.42
N HIS A 72 -20.89 -1.84 2.61
CA HIS A 72 -22.30 -1.53 2.38
C HIS A 72 -22.58 -0.05 2.04
N GLY A 73 -21.65 0.61 1.34
CA GLY A 73 -21.75 2.03 0.99
C GLY A 73 -21.38 2.99 2.13
N ASN A 74 -20.99 2.52 3.31
CA ASN A 74 -20.56 3.33 4.43
C ASN A 74 -19.04 3.59 4.38
N PRO A 75 -18.58 4.85 4.22
CA PRO A 75 -17.15 5.17 4.12
C PRO A 75 -16.35 4.83 5.38
N LEU A 76 -16.94 4.94 6.58
CA LEU A 76 -16.26 4.60 7.83
C LEU A 76 -16.02 3.09 7.93
N LEU A 77 -16.99 2.26 7.52
CA LEU A 77 -16.78 0.82 7.44
C LEU A 77 -15.75 0.45 6.38
N ALA A 78 -15.75 1.15 5.23
CA ALA A 78 -14.72 0.97 4.21
C ALA A 78 -13.32 1.31 4.73
N LEU A 79 -13.20 2.37 5.54
CA LEU A 79 -11.95 2.75 6.19
C LEU A 79 -11.45 1.64 7.13
N MET A 80 -12.32 1.10 7.98
CA MET A 80 -11.96 0.04 8.94
C MET A 80 -11.55 -1.27 8.23
N TRP A 81 -12.36 -1.73 7.27
CA TRP A 81 -12.04 -2.95 6.52
C TRP A 81 -10.83 -2.76 5.60
N GLY A 82 -10.65 -1.57 5.04
CA GLY A 82 -9.48 -1.21 4.24
C GLY A 82 -8.21 -1.18 5.09
N ALA A 83 -8.29 -0.62 6.30
CA ALA A 83 -7.18 -0.62 7.25
C ALA A 83 -6.79 -2.04 7.67
N LEU A 84 -7.78 -2.90 7.96
CA LEU A 84 -7.52 -4.30 8.28
C LEU A 84 -6.90 -5.06 7.09
N PHE A 85 -7.38 -4.81 5.87
CA PHE A 85 -6.80 -5.41 4.67
C PHE A 85 -5.33 -4.97 4.50
N GLY A 86 -5.06 -3.67 4.63
CA GLY A 86 -3.70 -3.12 4.59
C GLY A 86 -2.78 -3.67 5.67
N PHE A 87 -3.28 -3.81 6.91
CA PHE A 87 -2.56 -4.47 7.99
C PHE A 87 -2.12 -5.87 7.57
N VAL A 88 -3.05 -6.69 7.08
CA VAL A 88 -2.76 -8.09 6.71
C VAL A 88 -1.75 -8.16 5.57
N THR A 89 -1.92 -7.38 4.50
CA THR A 89 -1.05 -7.47 3.33
C THR A 89 0.37 -7.01 3.65
N TYR A 90 0.52 -5.86 4.32
CA TYR A 90 1.84 -5.34 4.67
C TYR A 90 2.48 -6.19 5.77
N ALA A 91 1.72 -6.66 6.77
CA ALA A 91 2.27 -7.54 7.80
C ALA A 91 2.79 -8.85 7.21
N ILE A 92 2.07 -9.45 6.25
CA ILE A 92 2.55 -10.65 5.56
C ILE A 92 3.88 -10.36 4.86
N TYR A 93 3.97 -9.29 4.08
CA TYR A 93 5.21 -8.95 3.37
C TYR A 93 6.36 -8.69 4.35
N ASP A 94 6.18 -7.77 5.28
CA ASP A 94 7.22 -7.29 6.17
C ASP A 94 7.68 -8.32 7.19
N PHE A 95 6.75 -9.00 7.85
CA PHE A 95 7.14 -10.00 8.86
C PHE A 95 7.62 -11.30 8.23
N THR A 96 7.22 -11.63 7.00
CA THR A 96 7.86 -12.73 6.25
C THR A 96 9.31 -12.38 5.93
N ASN A 97 9.58 -11.17 5.42
CA ASN A 97 10.94 -10.72 5.15
C ASN A 97 11.78 -10.65 6.43
N LEU A 98 11.21 -10.16 7.53
CA LEU A 98 11.87 -10.16 8.84
C LEU A 98 12.24 -11.57 9.32
N ALA A 99 11.42 -12.57 8.99
CA ALA A 99 11.67 -13.96 9.37
C ALA A 99 12.73 -14.65 8.50
N VAL A 100 12.87 -14.29 7.23
CA VAL A 100 13.72 -15.04 6.27
C VAL A 100 14.96 -14.28 5.79
N ILE A 101 14.98 -12.93 5.87
CA ILE A 101 16.08 -12.08 5.42
C ILE A 101 16.90 -11.61 6.61
N LYS A 102 18.21 -11.88 6.58
CA LYS A 102 19.14 -11.44 7.63
C LYS A 102 19.22 -9.90 7.65
N ASN A 103 19.21 -9.33 8.85
CA ASN A 103 19.34 -7.88 9.09
C ASN A 103 18.19 -7.03 8.48
N TRP A 104 17.01 -7.61 8.26
CA TRP A 104 15.84 -6.84 7.86
C TRP A 104 15.43 -5.84 8.96
N PRO A 105 15.21 -4.55 8.64
CA PRO A 105 15.00 -3.52 9.65
C PRO A 105 13.57 -3.53 10.22
N ILE A 106 13.41 -4.04 11.44
CA ILE A 106 12.10 -4.13 12.12
C ILE A 106 11.38 -2.77 12.24
N GLY A 107 12.14 -1.67 12.37
CA GLY A 107 11.59 -0.32 12.43
C GLY A 107 10.81 0.04 11.17
N ILE A 108 11.35 -0.30 9.99
CA ILE A 108 10.65 -0.11 8.71
C ILE A 108 9.39 -0.96 8.68
N SER A 109 9.47 -2.23 9.07
CA SER A 109 8.31 -3.13 9.04
C SER A 109 7.13 -2.62 9.85
N ILE A 110 7.37 -2.06 11.04
CA ILE A 110 6.28 -1.48 11.84
C ILE A 110 5.68 -0.26 11.13
N ILE A 111 6.54 0.61 10.59
CA ILE A 111 6.11 1.83 9.89
C ILE A 111 5.31 1.47 8.63
N ASP A 112 5.79 0.52 7.83
CA ASP A 112 5.17 0.08 6.59
C ASP A 112 3.82 -0.60 6.84
N VAL A 113 3.69 -1.39 7.91
CA VAL A 113 2.40 -1.97 8.33
C VAL A 113 1.40 -0.88 8.70
N ILE A 114 1.82 0.13 9.46
CA ILE A 114 0.95 1.27 9.81
C ILE A 114 0.56 2.04 8.54
N TRP A 115 1.52 2.29 7.64
CA TRP A 115 1.25 2.95 6.37
C TRP A 115 0.28 2.13 5.51
N GLY A 116 0.43 0.80 5.46
CA GLY A 116 -0.48 -0.13 4.80
C GLY A 116 -1.93 0.04 5.28
N CYS A 117 -2.14 0.13 6.59
CA CYS A 117 -3.45 0.42 7.17
C CYS A 117 -4.01 1.77 6.66
N VAL A 118 -3.18 2.81 6.67
CA VAL A 118 -3.57 4.17 6.28
C VAL A 118 -3.91 4.25 4.79
N VAL A 119 -3.02 3.76 3.91
CA VAL A 119 -3.19 3.85 2.46
C VAL A 119 -4.37 3.02 1.97
N CYS A 120 -4.51 1.78 2.44
CA CYS A 120 -5.66 0.93 2.07
C CYS A 120 -6.97 1.44 2.68
N GLY A 121 -6.94 1.93 3.93
CA GLY A 121 -8.10 2.50 4.61
C GLY A 121 -8.62 3.76 3.92
N ILE A 122 -7.74 4.74 3.65
CA ILE A 122 -8.12 5.98 2.97
C ILE A 122 -8.56 5.71 1.53
N THR A 123 -7.84 4.86 0.79
CA THR A 123 -8.24 4.47 -0.57
C THR A 123 -9.66 3.87 -0.58
N SER A 124 -9.95 2.97 0.35
CA SER A 124 -11.27 2.32 0.46
C SER A 124 -12.37 3.31 0.85
N CYS A 125 -12.08 4.20 1.80
CA CYS A 125 -12.99 5.26 2.26
C CYS A 125 -13.37 6.20 1.11
N VAL A 126 -12.37 6.78 0.44
CA VAL A 126 -12.57 7.73 -0.66
C VAL A 126 -13.27 7.05 -1.85
N THR A 127 -12.88 5.82 -2.17
CA THR A 127 -13.55 5.04 -3.23
C THR A 127 -15.01 4.83 -2.91
N THR A 128 -15.36 4.49 -1.67
CA THR A 128 -16.76 4.29 -1.26
C THR A 128 -17.54 5.59 -1.24
N TRP A 129 -16.92 6.69 -0.82
CA TRP A 129 -17.56 8.01 -0.74
C TRP A 129 -17.86 8.62 -2.11
N LEU A 130 -17.00 8.40 -3.09
CA LEU A 130 -17.10 9.01 -4.43
C LEU A 130 -17.75 8.10 -5.49
N LYS A 131 -17.92 6.80 -5.22
CA LYS A 131 -18.50 5.81 -6.14
C LYS A 131 -19.97 6.10 -6.43
#